data_AF-A0A3N5PFE2-F1
#
_entry.id   AF-A0A3N5PFE2-F1
#
_cell.length_a   1.000
_cell.length_b   1.000
_cell.length_c   1.000
_cell.angle_alpha   90.00
_cell.angle_beta   90.00
_cell.angle_gamma   90.00
#
_symmetry.space_group_name_H-M   'P 1'
#
loop_
_entity.id
_entity.type
_entity.pdbx_description
1 polymer ?
#
loop_
_entity_poly.entity_id
_entity_poly.type
_entity_poly.pdbx_seq_one_letter_code
_entity_poly.pdbx_strand_id
1 'polypeptide(L)'
;MNTMLGFIALVAISSHLAPYLTRREIFFGVTVSRSFREGPLARKLSRRYAVEIWLLAAAAAAIVVTSPMPFVSGGMLLGLTIGASVAFARAWSAVRPHATVPTTIREATIGPREGLPGGVVGQLGPFLILLAAAAYVALNWDEVPARFPTHWNLTGKADGWTAKSVPGVFRGLAIGFVSCSMMLFTSYAVLNWNVCLA
;
A
#
# COMPACT_ATOMS: atom_id res chain seq x y z
N MET A 1 21.61 7.33 -0.65
CA MET A 1 21.42 7.41 0.81
C MET A 1 20.13 8.14 1.19
N ASN A 2 19.93 9.41 0.78
CA ASN A 2 18.75 10.21 1.16
C ASN A 2 17.39 9.58 0.77
N THR A 3 17.29 8.96 -0.41
CA THR A 3 16.06 8.31 -0.86
C THR A 3 15.65 7.13 0.01
N MET A 4 16.61 6.31 0.48
CA MET A 4 16.32 5.14 1.32
C MET A 4 15.88 5.54 2.73
N LEU A 5 16.51 6.58 3.30
CA LEU A 5 16.06 7.16 4.57
C LEU A 5 14.64 7.72 4.46
N GLY A 6 14.31 8.36 3.34
CA GLY A 6 12.94 8.80 3.04
C GLY A 6 11.94 7.64 3.04
N PHE A 7 12.25 6.52 2.37
CA PHE A 7 11.39 5.33 2.38
C PHE A 7 11.25 4.70 3.76
N ILE A 8 12.34 4.59 4.54
CA ILE A 8 12.30 4.09 5.92
C ILE A 8 11.38 4.96 6.77
N ALA A 9 11.52 6.29 6.68
CA ALA A 9 10.65 7.23 7.41
C ALA A 9 9.19 7.09 6.98
N LEU A 10 8.92 6.99 5.68
CA LEU A 10 7.56 6.80 5.16
C LEU A 10 6.92 5.50 5.68
N VAL A 11 7.65 4.39 5.68
CA VAL A 11 7.17 3.10 6.20
C VAL A 11 6.93 3.16 7.71
N ALA A 12 7.85 3.77 8.47
CA ALA A 12 7.71 3.92 9.91
C ALA A 12 6.50 4.79 10.29
N ILE A 13 6.33 5.94 9.62
CA ILE A 13 5.21 6.86 9.85
C ILE A 13 3.89 6.19 9.48
N SER A 14 3.79 5.60 8.29
CA SER A 14 2.55 4.92 7.86
C SER A 14 2.18 3.77 8.81
N SER A 15 3.16 2.96 9.24
CA SER A 15 2.94 1.89 10.22
C SER A 15 2.50 2.44 11.58
N HIS A 16 3.15 3.50 12.07
CA HIS A 16 2.76 4.15 13.32
C HIS A 16 1.33 4.70 13.27
N LEU A 17 0.91 5.25 12.13
CA LEU A 17 -0.41 5.84 11.94
C LEU A 17 -1.52 4.79 11.71
N ALA A 18 -1.19 3.60 11.25
CA ALA A 18 -2.15 2.52 10.94
C ALA A 18 -3.23 2.28 12.04
N PRO A 19 -2.90 2.13 13.34
CA PRO A 19 -3.91 1.95 14.38
C PRO A 19 -4.76 3.20 14.67
N TYR A 20 -4.36 4.38 14.21
CA TYR A 20 -5.08 5.65 14.43
C TYR A 20 -5.95 6.04 13.24
N LEU A 21 -5.62 5.59 12.02
CA LEU A 21 -6.40 5.83 10.81
C LEU A 21 -7.63 4.91 10.69
N THR A 22 -7.70 3.87 11.51
CA THR A 22 -8.85 2.95 11.55
C THR A 22 -9.98 3.50 12.41
N ARG A 23 -11.23 3.18 12.03
CA ARG A 23 -12.47 3.57 12.71
C ARG A 23 -12.41 3.33 14.23
N ARG A 24 -13.08 4.18 15.02
CA ARG A 24 -12.90 4.26 16.49
C ARG A 24 -13.17 2.95 17.25
N GLU A 25 -13.97 2.06 16.69
CA GLU A 25 -14.31 0.75 17.27
C GLU A 25 -13.34 -0.37 16.86
N ILE A 26 -12.50 -0.13 15.85
CA ILE A 26 -11.47 -1.07 15.42
C ILE A 26 -10.13 -0.64 15.99
N PHE A 27 -9.51 -1.52 16.77
CA PHE A 27 -8.20 -1.33 17.34
C PHE A 27 -7.30 -2.49 16.92
N PHE A 28 -6.24 -2.22 16.15
CA PHE A 28 -5.39 -3.23 15.52
C PHE A 28 -6.15 -4.30 14.72
N GLY A 29 -7.29 -3.95 14.12
CA GLY A 29 -8.12 -4.91 13.37
C GLY A 29 -9.08 -5.74 14.22
N VAL A 30 -9.17 -5.48 15.53
CA VAL A 30 -10.12 -6.12 16.45
C VAL A 30 -11.20 -5.12 16.85
N THR A 31 -12.48 -5.53 16.79
CA THR A 31 -13.58 -4.71 17.32
C THR A 31 -13.55 -4.73 18.84
N VAL A 32 -13.36 -3.56 19.46
CA VAL A 32 -13.26 -3.40 20.92
C VAL A 32 -14.22 -2.32 21.41
N SER A 33 -14.59 -2.38 22.69
CA SER A 33 -15.37 -1.30 23.31
C SER A 33 -14.58 0.01 23.33
N ARG A 34 -15.31 1.13 23.28
CA ARG A 34 -14.73 2.47 23.44
C ARG A 34 -14.00 2.62 24.78
N SER A 35 -14.55 2.04 25.86
CA SER A 35 -13.94 2.06 27.20
C SER A 35 -12.59 1.34 27.24
N PHE A 36 -12.43 0.24 26.48
CA PHE A 36 -11.16 -0.45 26.36
C PHE A 36 -10.12 0.41 25.63
N ARG A 37 -10.49 1.03 24.50
CA ARG A 37 -9.58 1.87 23.70
C ARG A 37 -9.08 3.10 24.45
N GLU A 38 -9.91 3.71 25.28
CA GLU A 38 -9.55 4.85 26.12
C GLU A 38 -8.78 4.43 27.39
N GLY A 39 -8.78 3.14 27.69
CA GLY A 39 -8.17 2.55 28.87
C GLY A 39 -6.63 2.55 28.87
N PRO A 40 -6.01 2.33 30.05
CA PRO A 40 -4.56 2.35 30.20
C PRO A 40 -3.86 1.20 29.46
N LEU A 41 -4.51 0.04 29.33
CA LEU A 41 -3.95 -1.11 28.62
C LEU A 41 -3.81 -0.84 27.12
N ALA A 42 -4.83 -0.24 26.49
CA ALA A 42 -4.77 0.13 25.07
C ALA A 42 -3.63 1.14 24.81
N ARG A 43 -3.47 2.16 25.67
CA ARG A 43 -2.33 3.10 25.58
C ARG A 43 -0.99 2.41 25.72
N LYS A 44 -0.86 1.44 26.63
CA LYS A 44 0.37 0.65 26.82
C LYS A 44 0.70 -0.16 25.57
N LEU A 45 -0.29 -0.82 24.97
CA LEU A 45 -0.13 -1.59 23.73
C LEU A 45 0.26 -0.69 22.55
N SER A 46 -0.43 0.43 22.36
CA SER A 46 -0.07 1.42 21.32
C SER A 46 1.32 1.99 21.51
N ARG A 47 1.72 2.32 22.74
CA ARG A 47 3.06 2.86 23.03
C ARG A 47 4.13 1.83 22.75
N ARG A 48 3.92 0.57 23.17
CA ARG A 48 4.83 -0.53 22.89
C ARG A 48 5.00 -0.72 21.38
N TYR A 49 3.89 -0.80 20.65
CA TYR A 49 3.90 -0.92 19.20
C TYR A 49 4.67 0.24 18.55
N ALA A 50 4.36 1.49 18.94
CA ALA A 50 5.06 2.67 18.42
C ALA A 50 6.57 2.61 18.67
N VAL A 51 6.98 2.22 19.89
CA VAL A 51 8.40 2.06 20.23
C VAL A 51 9.05 0.96 19.39
N GLU A 52 8.40 -0.20 19.21
CA GLU A 52 8.91 -1.27 18.36
C GLU A 52 9.12 -0.78 16.90
N ILE A 53 8.16 -0.06 16.32
CA ILE A 53 8.28 0.52 14.98
C ILE A 53 9.45 1.50 14.88
N TRP A 54 9.56 2.45 15.82
CA TRP A 54 10.61 3.47 15.78
C TRP A 54 12.00 2.89 16.07
N LEU A 55 12.12 1.88 16.92
CA LEU A 55 13.38 1.17 17.14
C LEU A 55 13.83 0.41 15.89
N LEU A 56 12.91 -0.30 15.23
CA LEU A 56 13.21 -0.98 13.96
C LEU A 56 13.61 0.01 12.87
N ALA A 57 12.91 1.15 12.76
CA ALA A 57 13.22 2.19 11.80
C ALA A 57 14.59 2.83 12.07
N ALA A 58 14.91 3.12 13.34
CA ALA A 58 16.20 3.67 13.74
C ALA A 58 17.34 2.68 13.45
N ALA A 59 17.16 1.39 13.76
CA ALA A 59 18.14 0.35 13.46
C ALA A 59 18.36 0.21 11.94
N ALA A 60 17.28 0.16 11.15
CA ALA A 60 17.35 0.12 9.69
C ALA A 60 18.09 1.35 9.14
N ALA A 61 17.76 2.56 9.62
CA ALA A 61 18.41 3.79 9.21
C ALA A 61 19.91 3.80 9.55
N ALA A 62 20.29 3.38 10.76
CA ALA A 62 21.69 3.31 11.19
C ALA A 62 22.52 2.34 10.34
N ILE A 63 21.96 1.18 10.00
CA ILE A 63 22.60 0.19 9.13
C ILE A 63 22.73 0.72 7.70
N VAL A 64 21.69 1.38 7.17
CA VAL A 64 21.72 1.97 5.82
C VAL A 64 22.75 3.11 5.71
N VAL A 65 22.94 3.89 6.76
CA VAL A 65 23.93 4.99 6.76
C VAL A 65 25.36 4.47 6.84
N THR A 66 25.60 3.37 7.56
CA THR A 66 26.95 2.83 7.77
C THR A 66 27.38 1.79 6.73
N SER A 67 26.44 1.19 6.00
CA SER A 67 26.74 0.14 5.04
C SER A 67 27.07 0.67 3.64
N PRO A 68 28.21 0.27 3.03
CA PRO A 68 28.53 0.63 1.65
C PRO A 68 27.81 -0.24 0.62
N MET A 69 27.09 -1.29 1.03
CA MET A 69 26.54 -2.31 0.14
C MET A 69 25.09 -2.02 -0.27
N PRO A 70 24.76 -1.90 -1.56
CA PRO A 70 23.41 -1.49 -2.00
C PRO A 70 22.31 -2.51 -1.67
N PHE A 71 22.62 -3.82 -1.64
CA PHE A 71 21.64 -4.85 -1.28
C PHE A 71 21.23 -4.79 0.20
N VAL A 72 22.09 -4.27 1.08
CA VAL A 72 21.76 -4.08 2.50
C VAL A 72 20.62 -3.07 2.63
N SER A 73 20.59 -2.03 1.79
CA SER A 73 19.52 -1.02 1.82
C SER A 73 18.14 -1.61 1.49
N GLY A 74 18.05 -2.40 0.42
CA GLY A 74 16.80 -3.09 0.06
C GLY A 74 16.38 -4.11 1.12
N GLY A 75 17.36 -4.88 1.65
CA GLY A 75 17.13 -5.85 2.71
C GLY A 75 16.63 -5.22 4.01
N MET A 76 17.12 -4.05 4.40
CA MET A 76 16.66 -3.35 5.61
C MET A 76 15.25 -2.80 5.48
N LEU A 77 14.85 -2.31 4.29
CA LEU A 77 13.47 -1.89 4.05
C LEU A 77 12.50 -3.08 4.15
N LEU A 78 12.89 -4.23 3.57
CA LEU A 78 12.13 -5.46 3.72
C LEU A 78 12.09 -5.94 5.18
N GLY A 79 13.21 -5.89 5.89
CA GLY A 79 13.28 -6.21 7.31
C GLY A 79 12.37 -5.34 8.17
N LEU A 80 12.32 -4.03 7.89
CA LEU A 80 11.43 -3.09 8.57
C LEU A 80 9.95 -3.43 8.32
N THR A 81 9.57 -3.71 7.08
CA THR A 81 8.17 -4.06 6.74
C THR A 81 7.75 -5.39 7.38
N ILE A 82 8.63 -6.40 7.40
CA ILE A 82 8.39 -7.66 8.10
C ILE A 82 8.28 -7.43 9.61
N GLY A 83 9.22 -6.69 10.21
CA GLY A 83 9.23 -6.39 11.64
C GLY A 83 7.99 -5.61 12.08
N ALA A 84 7.57 -4.63 11.28
CA ALA A 84 6.34 -3.87 11.50
C ALA A 84 5.09 -4.77 11.45
N SER A 85 5.05 -5.72 10.51
CA SER A 85 3.98 -6.72 10.39
C SER A 85 3.93 -7.64 11.60
N VAL A 86 5.08 -8.10 12.10
CA VAL A 86 5.18 -8.92 13.31
C VAL A 86 4.74 -8.13 14.55
N ALA A 87 5.20 -6.89 14.70
CA ALA A 87 4.78 -6.01 15.80
C ALA A 87 3.26 -5.78 15.78
N PHE A 88 2.69 -5.57 14.60
CA PHE A 88 1.25 -5.45 14.42
C PHE A 88 0.53 -6.76 14.80
N ALA A 89 0.99 -7.92 14.33
CA ALA A 89 0.40 -9.22 14.65
C ALA A 89 0.44 -9.53 16.16
N ARG A 90 1.51 -9.13 16.85
CA ARG A 90 1.61 -9.24 18.32
C ARG A 90 0.63 -8.32 19.03
N ALA A 91 0.49 -7.08 18.57
CA ALA A 91 -0.49 -6.14 19.10
C ALA A 91 -1.92 -6.67 18.87
N TRP A 92 -2.24 -7.15 17.67
CA TRP A 92 -3.49 -7.81 17.34
C TRP A 92 -3.79 -8.99 18.28
N SER A 93 -2.82 -9.89 18.46
CA SER A 93 -2.95 -11.06 19.35
C SER A 93 -3.20 -10.64 20.81
N ALA A 94 -2.57 -9.56 21.28
CA ALA A 94 -2.78 -9.03 22.63
C ALA A 94 -4.14 -8.33 22.80
N VAL A 95 -4.71 -7.75 21.74
CA VAL A 95 -6.03 -7.10 21.77
C VAL A 95 -7.16 -8.11 21.60
N ARG A 96 -6.96 -9.19 20.83
CA ARG A 96 -7.98 -10.20 20.50
C ARG A 96 -8.81 -10.73 21.68
N PRO A 97 -8.25 -10.99 22.89
CA PRO A 97 -9.03 -11.42 24.05
C PRO A 97 -10.06 -10.38 24.54
N HIS A 98 -9.92 -9.12 24.15
CA HIS A 98 -10.82 -8.02 24.50
C HIS A 98 -11.82 -7.70 23.38
N ALA A 99 -11.93 -8.59 22.38
CA ALA A 99 -12.88 -8.44 21.30
C ALA A 99 -14.31 -8.40 21.85
N THR A 100 -15.04 -7.34 21.53
CA THR A 100 -16.47 -7.26 21.80
C THR A 100 -17.22 -7.82 20.60
N VAL A 101 -18.17 -8.71 20.86
CA VAL A 101 -19.09 -9.18 19.82
C VAL A 101 -19.84 -7.95 19.29
N PRO A 102 -19.68 -7.60 18.00
CA PRO A 102 -20.51 -6.56 17.38
C PRO A 102 -21.98 -6.94 17.58
N THR A 103 -22.84 -5.98 17.89
CA THR A 103 -24.28 -6.24 18.06
C THR A 103 -24.79 -7.10 16.91
N THR A 104 -25.43 -8.22 17.24
CA THR A 104 -25.92 -9.23 16.28
C THR A 104 -27.12 -8.77 15.47
N ILE A 105 -27.55 -7.51 15.61
CA ILE A 105 -28.47 -6.89 14.68
C ILE A 105 -27.68 -6.74 13.37
N ARG A 106 -27.76 -7.79 12.55
CA ARG A 106 -27.41 -7.75 11.15
C ARG A 106 -28.43 -6.83 10.51
N GLU A 107 -28.16 -5.54 10.55
CA GLU A 107 -28.85 -4.56 9.72
C GLU A 107 -28.51 -4.92 8.28
N ALA A 108 -29.35 -5.75 7.68
CA ALA A 108 -29.40 -5.86 6.24
C ALA A 108 -29.96 -4.53 5.76
N THR A 109 -29.08 -3.59 5.44
CA THR A 109 -29.49 -2.38 4.74
C THR A 109 -30.20 -2.82 3.47
N ILE A 110 -31.54 -2.67 3.44
CA ILE A 110 -32.33 -2.89 2.24
C ILE A 110 -32.06 -1.68 1.35
N GLY A 111 -30.90 -1.70 0.72
CA GLY A 111 -30.42 -0.70 -0.22
C GLY A 111 -30.12 -1.33 -1.58
N PRO A 112 -29.84 -0.51 -2.59
CA PRO A 112 -29.38 -1.00 -3.88
C PRO A 112 -28.17 -1.91 -3.70
N ARG A 113 -28.09 -3.00 -4.49
CA ARG A 113 -26.89 -3.85 -4.53
C ARG A 113 -25.66 -2.99 -4.82
N GLU A 114 -24.60 -3.20 -4.05
CA GLU A 114 -23.31 -2.56 -4.32
C GLU A 114 -22.84 -2.93 -5.75
N GLY A 115 -22.47 -1.92 -6.52
CA GLY A 115 -21.93 -2.08 -7.86
C GLY A 115 -20.43 -1.82 -7.89
N LEU A 116 -19.83 -2.00 -9.07
CA LEU A 116 -18.42 -1.62 -9.28
C LEU A 116 -18.23 -0.14 -8.93
N PRO A 117 -17.12 0.24 -8.26
CA PRO A 117 -16.86 1.64 -7.96
C PRO A 117 -16.75 2.43 -9.26
N GLY A 118 -17.59 3.46 -9.42
CA GLY A 118 -17.72 4.24 -10.66
C GLY A 118 -18.44 3.52 -11.81
N GLY A 119 -19.05 2.35 -11.55
CA GLY A 119 -19.72 1.52 -12.55
C GLY A 119 -18.78 0.98 -13.63
N VAL A 120 -19.34 0.40 -14.69
CA VAL A 120 -18.56 -0.15 -15.82
C VAL A 120 -17.69 0.94 -16.47
N VAL A 121 -18.20 2.17 -16.58
CA VAL A 121 -17.46 3.30 -17.15
C VAL A 121 -16.23 3.64 -16.31
N GLY A 122 -16.38 3.72 -14.98
CA GLY A 122 -15.26 3.99 -14.07
C GLY A 122 -14.18 2.90 -14.11
N GLN A 123 -14.58 1.65 -14.35
CA GLN A 123 -13.64 0.54 -14.48
C GLN A 123 -12.93 0.49 -15.84
N LEU A 124 -13.64 0.77 -16.94
CA LEU A 124 -13.08 0.70 -18.29
C LEU A 124 -12.32 1.97 -18.69
N GLY A 125 -12.64 3.12 -18.10
CA GLY A 125 -12.01 4.40 -18.40
C GLY A 125 -10.48 4.36 -18.41
N PRO A 126 -9.82 3.86 -17.35
CA PRO A 126 -8.36 3.72 -17.32
C PRO A 126 -7.80 2.86 -18.45
N PHE A 127 -8.47 1.76 -18.82
CA PHE A 127 -8.04 0.92 -19.95
C PHE A 127 -8.15 1.64 -21.28
N LEU A 128 -9.24 2.38 -21.50
CA LEU A 128 -9.42 3.19 -22.71
C LEU A 128 -8.35 4.27 -22.83
N ILE A 129 -8.00 4.93 -21.72
CA ILE A 129 -6.92 5.92 -21.68
C ILE A 129 -5.57 5.26 -22.05
N LEU A 130 -5.27 4.10 -21.47
CA LEU A 130 -4.03 3.37 -21.77
C LEU A 130 -3.98 2.90 -23.23
N LEU A 131 -5.09 2.41 -23.79
CA LEU A 131 -5.20 2.02 -25.19
C LEU A 131 -5.07 3.21 -26.13
N ALA A 132 -5.71 4.33 -25.81
CA ALA A 132 -5.58 5.56 -26.59
C ALA A 132 -4.14 6.10 -26.57
N ALA A 133 -3.49 6.08 -25.41
CA ALA A 133 -2.07 6.45 -25.30
C ALA A 133 -1.17 5.49 -26.10
N ALA A 134 -1.41 4.18 -26.03
CA ALA A 134 -0.68 3.19 -26.80
C ALA A 134 -0.84 3.42 -28.31
N ALA A 135 -2.08 3.63 -28.77
CA ALA A 135 -2.39 3.93 -30.16
C ALA A 135 -1.72 5.24 -30.61
N TYR A 136 -1.80 6.30 -29.81
CA TYR A 136 -1.16 7.57 -30.11
C TYR A 136 0.35 7.41 -30.28
N VAL A 137 1.03 6.72 -29.36
CA VAL A 137 2.47 6.47 -29.45
C VAL A 137 2.83 5.59 -30.66
N ALA A 138 1.99 4.59 -30.97
CA ALA A 138 2.21 3.73 -32.13
C ALA A 138 2.05 4.51 -33.45
N LEU A 139 1.05 5.39 -33.55
CA LEU A 139 0.81 6.23 -34.73
C LEU A 139 1.91 7.29 -34.91
N ASN A 140 2.52 7.76 -33.82
CA ASN A 140 3.61 8.72 -33.83
C ASN A 140 4.97 8.06 -33.53
N TRP A 141 5.13 6.79 -33.93
CA TRP A 141 6.32 6.00 -33.59
C TRP A 141 7.61 6.69 -34.04
N ASP A 142 7.62 7.31 -35.22
CA ASP A 142 8.81 7.95 -35.79
C ASP A 142 9.27 9.17 -34.98
N GLU A 143 8.35 9.86 -34.29
CA GLU A 143 8.66 10.99 -33.43
C GLU A 143 9.30 10.57 -32.10
N VAL A 144 9.18 9.29 -31.71
CA VAL A 144 9.79 8.79 -30.48
C VAL A 144 11.33 8.86 -30.61
N PRO A 145 12.03 9.58 -29.71
CA PRO A 145 13.49 9.72 -29.76
C PRO A 145 14.20 8.38 -29.61
N ALA A 146 15.41 8.27 -30.18
CA ALA A 146 16.24 7.07 -30.05
C ALA A 146 16.54 6.68 -28.58
N ARG A 147 16.51 7.67 -27.67
CA ARG A 147 16.66 7.47 -26.23
C ARG A 147 15.81 8.48 -25.47
N PHE A 148 15.10 8.04 -24.45
CA PHE A 148 14.20 8.88 -23.65
C PHE A 148 14.32 8.57 -22.15
N PRO A 149 14.04 9.55 -21.27
CA PRO A 149 14.08 9.35 -19.83
C PRO A 149 12.89 8.50 -19.37
N THR A 150 13.14 7.54 -18.47
CA THR A 150 12.12 6.66 -17.89
C THR A 150 12.07 6.70 -16.37
N HIS A 151 13.05 7.36 -15.74
CA HIS A 151 13.08 7.58 -14.30
C HIS A 151 13.72 8.94 -14.01
N TRP A 152 13.20 9.59 -12.97
CA TRP A 152 13.66 10.88 -12.49
C TRP A 152 13.97 10.78 -11.01
N ASN A 153 15.06 11.41 -10.59
CA ASN A 153 15.37 11.55 -9.18
C ASN A 153 14.50 12.63 -8.51
N LEU A 154 14.63 12.74 -7.19
CA LEU A 154 13.89 13.71 -6.38
C LEU A 154 14.20 15.19 -6.70
N THR A 155 15.24 15.47 -7.48
CA THR A 155 15.56 16.83 -7.96
C THR A 155 14.96 17.14 -9.34
N GLY A 156 14.13 16.23 -9.88
CA GLY A 156 13.54 16.35 -11.20
C GLY A 156 14.53 16.12 -12.35
N LYS A 157 15.72 15.58 -12.07
CA LYS A 157 16.70 15.23 -13.10
C LYS A 157 16.51 13.77 -13.53
N ALA A 158 16.51 13.53 -14.83
CA ALA A 158 16.46 12.19 -15.38
C ALA A 158 17.74 11.41 -15.03
N ASP A 159 17.60 10.31 -14.30
CA ASP A 159 18.68 9.42 -13.88
C ASP A 159 18.48 7.97 -14.38
N GLY A 160 17.34 7.68 -15.02
CA GLY A 160 17.12 6.44 -15.76
C GLY A 160 16.66 6.71 -17.19
N TRP A 161 17.25 5.98 -18.13
CA TRP A 161 17.04 6.18 -19.57
C TRP A 161 16.86 4.84 -20.28
N THR A 162 16.02 4.84 -21.32
CA THR A 162 15.73 3.66 -22.12
C THR A 162 15.92 3.96 -23.60
N ALA A 163 16.40 2.98 -24.37
CA ALA A 163 16.52 3.07 -25.81
C ALA A 163 15.17 2.77 -26.49
N LYS A 164 14.93 3.41 -27.64
CA LYS A 164 13.75 3.17 -28.48
C LYS A 164 13.71 1.70 -28.90
N SER A 165 12.70 1.02 -28.41
CA SER A 165 12.36 -0.36 -28.73
C SER A 165 10.91 -0.58 -28.34
N VAL A 166 10.21 -1.51 -29.00
CA VAL A 166 8.81 -1.80 -28.66
C VAL A 166 8.66 -2.13 -27.16
N PRO A 167 9.47 -3.03 -26.56
CA PRO A 167 9.37 -3.28 -25.12
C PRO A 167 9.74 -2.07 -24.28
N GLY A 168 10.71 -1.25 -24.69
CA GLY A 168 11.14 -0.08 -23.92
C GLY A 168 10.07 1.01 -23.85
N VAL A 169 9.40 1.28 -24.97
CA VAL A 169 8.38 2.34 -25.10
C VAL A 169 7.07 1.91 -24.43
N PHE A 170 6.62 0.67 -24.64
CA PHE A 170 5.33 0.22 -24.14
C PHE A 170 5.36 -0.37 -22.72
N ARG A 171 6.53 -0.52 -22.07
CA ARG A 171 6.65 -1.10 -20.72
C ARG A 171 5.79 -0.37 -19.69
N GLY A 172 5.83 0.96 -19.67
CA GLY A 172 5.06 1.76 -18.71
C GLY A 172 3.54 1.55 -18.87
N LEU A 173 3.07 1.52 -20.12
CA LEU A 173 1.66 1.24 -20.45
C LEU A 173 1.26 -0.19 -20.06
N ALA A 174 2.14 -1.16 -20.28
CA ALA A 174 1.90 -2.55 -19.86
C ALA A 174 1.79 -2.70 -18.33
N ILE A 175 2.68 -2.03 -17.57
CA ILE A 175 2.58 -2.00 -16.10
C ILE A 175 1.25 -1.37 -15.68
N GLY A 176 0.88 -0.22 -16.27
CA GLY A 176 -0.40 0.43 -15.99
C GLY A 176 -1.61 -0.47 -16.28
N PHE A 177 -1.58 -1.21 -17.39
CA PHE A 177 -2.64 -2.15 -17.76
C PHE A 177 -2.77 -3.29 -16.75
N VAL A 178 -1.65 -3.86 -16.31
CA VAL A 178 -1.63 -4.90 -15.26
C VAL A 178 -2.16 -4.35 -13.95
N SER A 179 -1.73 -3.15 -13.53
CA SER A 179 -2.24 -2.53 -12.31
C SER A 179 -3.76 -2.28 -12.36
N CYS A 180 -4.28 -1.76 -13.48
CA CYS A 180 -5.72 -1.59 -13.67
C CYS A 180 -6.46 -2.93 -13.62
N SER A 181 -5.89 -3.99 -14.21
CA SER A 181 -6.45 -5.34 -14.19
C SER A 181 -6.51 -5.91 -12.77
N MET A 182 -5.46 -5.72 -11.97
CA MET A 182 -5.44 -6.14 -10.56
C MET A 182 -6.50 -5.39 -9.73
N MET A 183 -6.67 -4.08 -9.96
CA MET A 183 -7.68 -3.28 -9.26
C MET A 183 -9.11 -3.67 -9.65
N LEU A 184 -9.37 -3.89 -10.95
CA LEU A 184 -10.66 -4.39 -11.44
C LEU A 184 -10.96 -5.78 -10.86
N PHE A 185 -9.97 -6.68 -10.91
CA PHE A 185 -10.08 -8.00 -10.30
C PHE A 185 -10.42 -7.90 -8.81
N THR A 186 -9.75 -7.03 -8.06
CA THR A 186 -10.02 -6.83 -6.63
C THR A 186 -11.42 -6.25 -6.39
N SER A 187 -11.87 -5.32 -7.24
CA SER A 187 -13.21 -4.75 -7.14
C SER A 187 -14.28 -5.80 -7.43
N TYR A 188 -14.09 -6.60 -8.47
CA TYR A 188 -14.95 -7.73 -8.81
C TYR A 188 -14.95 -8.80 -7.71
N ALA A 189 -13.78 -9.14 -7.18
CA ALA A 189 -13.57 -10.06 -6.09
C ALA A 189 -14.40 -9.67 -4.85
N VAL A 190 -14.30 -8.41 -4.42
CA VAL A 190 -15.04 -7.91 -3.26
C VAL A 190 -16.56 -8.01 -3.46
N LEU A 191 -17.05 -7.72 -4.67
CA LEU A 191 -18.49 -7.78 -4.95
C LEU A 191 -19.02 -9.22 -5.06
N ASN A 192 -18.21 -10.16 -5.54
CA ASN A 192 -18.69 -11.51 -5.92
C ASN A 192 -18.19 -12.64 -5.01
N TRP A 193 -17.12 -12.44 -4.24
CA TRP A 193 -16.56 -13.46 -3.32
C TRP A 193 -16.93 -13.25 -1.84
N ASN A 194 -17.95 -12.45 -1.55
CA ASN A 194 -18.55 -12.37 -0.20
C ASN A 194 -19.42 -13.59 0.17
N VAL A 195 -19.06 -14.80 -0.28
CA VAL A 195 -19.73 -16.05 0.09
C VAL A 195 -18.66 -17.03 0.58
N CYS A 196 -18.67 -17.29 1.89
CA CYS A 196 -18.08 -18.45 2.64
C CYS A 196 -17.35 -18.11 3.95
N LEU A 197 -17.72 -17.05 4.67
CA LEU A 197 -17.45 -16.95 6.12
C LEU A 197 -18.66 -16.35 6.84
N ALA A 198 -19.73 -17.14 6.93
CA ALA A 198 -20.83 -16.97 7.88
C ALA A 198 -21.23 -18.37 8.37
#